data_AF-A0A8S9PMT6-F1
#
_entry.id   AF-A0A8S9PMT6-F1
#
_cell.length_a   1.000
_cell.length_b   1.000
_cell.length_c   1.000
_cell.angle_alpha   90.00
_cell.angle_beta   90.00
_cell.angle_gamma   90.00
#
_symmetry.space_group_name_H-M   'P 1'
#
loop_
_entity.id
_entity.type
_entity.pdbx_description
1 polymer ?
#
loop_
_entity_poly.entity_id
_entity_poly.type
_entity_poly.pdbx_seq_one_letter_code
_entity_poly.pdbx_strand_id
1 'polypeptide(L)'
;MSSHIGDKEKIRIIHLLISLGISHYFDKEIEEILDQAFGKLNDIIAKEDDLETISLMFEVFRLYGHKMSCDAFERFKGEDGRFKENLAGDVRGMLQLYHAAQFGTPSEDIIEEALSFTRNQLECFAVQETSTLPPHLITHIRNALYRSRCHNMEILAAREYVSFYDHEEGHDELLLRFAKLSFNYCRLLYIQEIKTLTKKPNHCPT
;
A
#
# COMPACT_ATOMS: atom_id res chain seq x y z
N MET A 1 11.49 -12.75 -26.82
CA MET A 1 11.76 -11.31 -26.80
C MET A 1 11.18 -10.80 -25.50
N SER A 2 12.03 -10.45 -24.53
CA SER A 2 11.56 -9.90 -23.24
C SER A 2 10.91 -8.56 -23.52
N SER A 3 9.59 -8.47 -23.35
CA SER A 3 8.91 -7.18 -23.28
C SER A 3 9.51 -6.45 -22.09
N HIS A 4 10.27 -5.39 -22.34
CA HIS A 4 10.89 -4.60 -21.28
C HIS A 4 9.75 -3.99 -20.45
N ILE A 5 9.48 -4.54 -19.27
CA ILE A 5 8.46 -4.03 -18.35
C ILE A 5 8.85 -2.58 -18.02
N GLY A 6 7.91 -1.65 -18.20
CA GLY A 6 8.14 -0.22 -17.93
C GLY A 6 8.30 0.04 -16.43
N ASP A 7 8.99 1.13 -16.08
CA ASP A 7 9.32 1.41 -14.67
C ASP A 7 8.07 1.58 -13.79
N LYS A 8 6.98 2.16 -14.33
CA LYS A 8 5.68 2.24 -13.64
C LYS A 8 5.13 0.87 -13.25
N GLU A 9 5.20 -0.09 -14.19
CA GLU A 9 4.67 -1.44 -13.98
C GLU A 9 5.53 -2.20 -12.95
N LYS A 10 6.86 -2.02 -13.00
CA LYS A 10 7.74 -2.56 -11.95
C LYS A 10 7.39 -2.01 -10.58
N ILE A 11 7.14 -0.70 -10.46
CA ILE A 11 6.77 -0.08 -9.18
C ILE A 11 5.40 -0.60 -8.69
N ARG A 12 4.43 -0.81 -9.60
CA ARG A 12 3.14 -1.47 -9.28
C ARG A 12 3.35 -2.89 -8.73
N ILE A 13 4.21 -3.68 -9.36
CA ILE A 13 4.57 -5.03 -8.88
C ILE A 13 5.24 -4.94 -7.50
N ILE A 14 6.17 -4.00 -7.29
CA ILE A 14 6.83 -3.79 -6.00
C ILE A 14 5.79 -3.47 -4.91
N HIS A 15 4.87 -2.54 -5.17
CA HIS A 15 3.76 -2.24 -4.25
C HIS A 15 2.93 -3.49 -3.92
N LEU A 16 2.64 -4.32 -4.92
CA LEU A 16 1.91 -5.57 -4.70
C LEU A 16 2.69 -6.56 -3.83
N LEU A 17 4.00 -6.72 -4.06
CA LEU A 17 4.86 -7.58 -3.23
C LEU A 17 4.92 -7.12 -1.77
N ILE A 18 5.02 -5.79 -1.55
CA ILE A 18 4.98 -5.18 -0.22
C ILE A 18 3.62 -5.46 0.44
N SER A 19 2.53 -5.20 -0.28
CA SER A 19 1.17 -5.37 0.23
C SER A 19 0.86 -6.84 0.57
N LEU A 20 1.40 -7.78 -0.19
CA LEU A 20 1.30 -9.22 0.06
C LEU A 20 2.28 -9.74 1.13
N GLY A 21 3.16 -8.90 1.68
CA GLY A 21 4.14 -9.28 2.71
C GLY A 21 5.24 -10.22 2.20
N ILE A 22 5.61 -10.11 0.93
CA ILE A 22 6.62 -10.96 0.27
C ILE A 22 7.73 -10.15 -0.41
N SER A 23 7.80 -8.83 -0.20
CA SER A 23 8.88 -7.99 -0.73
C SER A 23 10.26 -8.41 -0.24
N HIS A 24 10.36 -8.86 1.02
CA HIS A 24 11.62 -9.27 1.67
C HIS A 24 12.38 -10.40 0.96
N TYR A 25 11.73 -11.15 0.05
CA TYR A 25 12.43 -12.15 -0.78
C TYR A 25 13.22 -11.52 -1.94
N PHE A 26 13.01 -10.24 -2.21
CA PHE A 26 13.52 -9.51 -3.37
C PHE A 26 14.11 -8.13 -3.00
N ASP A 27 14.45 -7.90 -1.72
CA ASP A 27 14.84 -6.56 -1.23
C ASP A 27 15.93 -5.92 -2.10
N LYS A 28 16.95 -6.69 -2.46
CA LYS A 28 18.06 -6.21 -3.29
C LYS A 28 17.60 -5.78 -4.68
N GLU A 29 16.80 -6.61 -5.35
CA GLU A 29 16.25 -6.29 -6.67
C GLU A 29 15.31 -5.09 -6.61
N ILE A 30 14.52 -4.97 -5.54
CA ILE A 30 13.61 -3.85 -5.33
C ILE A 30 14.40 -2.55 -5.16
N GLU A 31 15.41 -2.53 -4.28
CA GLU A 31 16.29 -1.37 -4.09
C GLU A 31 16.94 -0.92 -5.40
N GLU A 32 17.53 -1.85 -6.16
CA GLU A 32 18.17 -1.54 -7.45
C GLU A 32 17.17 -0.96 -8.47
N ILE A 33 15.94 -1.47 -8.52
CA ILE A 33 14.89 -0.96 -9.41
C ILE A 33 14.45 0.44 -8.99
N LEU A 34 14.24 0.67 -7.69
CA LEU A 34 13.78 1.96 -7.18
C LEU A 34 14.85 3.04 -7.32
N ASP A 35 16.12 2.73 -7.08
CA ASP A 35 17.25 3.65 -7.31
C ASP A 35 17.26 4.14 -8.77
N GLN A 36 17.15 3.21 -9.72
CA GLN A 36 17.15 3.54 -11.15
C GLN A 36 15.91 4.33 -11.58
N ALA A 37 14.73 3.96 -11.06
CA ALA A 37 13.48 4.63 -11.37
C ALA A 37 13.42 6.04 -10.76
N PHE A 38 13.93 6.22 -9.53
CA PHE A 38 13.95 7.51 -8.86
C PHE A 38 14.82 8.54 -9.61
N GLY A 39 15.95 8.10 -10.18
CA GLY A 39 16.79 8.94 -11.05
C GLY A 39 16.06 9.46 -12.30
N LYS A 40 14.96 8.83 -12.72
CA LYS A 40 14.13 9.20 -13.88
C LYS A 40 12.73 9.66 -13.47
N LEU A 41 12.49 9.90 -12.18
CA LEU A 41 11.14 10.08 -11.63
C LEU A 41 10.35 11.16 -12.37
N ASN A 42 10.99 12.30 -12.64
CA ASN A 42 10.37 13.44 -13.35
C ASN A 42 9.83 13.03 -14.72
N ASP A 43 10.57 12.21 -15.48
CA ASP A 43 10.14 11.73 -16.79
C ASP A 43 9.00 10.72 -16.67
N ILE A 44 9.07 9.84 -15.66
CA ILE A 44 8.04 8.83 -15.39
C ILE A 44 6.70 9.50 -15.08
N ILE A 45 6.70 10.55 -14.26
CA ILE A 45 5.47 11.23 -13.80
C ILE A 45 5.06 12.43 -14.67
N ALA A 46 5.83 12.82 -15.69
CA ALA A 46 5.59 14.06 -16.46
C ALA A 46 4.18 14.16 -17.08
N LYS A 47 3.58 13.03 -17.43
CA LYS A 47 2.23 12.93 -18.04
C LYS A 47 1.35 11.90 -17.36
N GLU A 48 1.60 11.67 -16.07
CA GLU A 48 0.81 10.72 -15.28
C GLU A 48 -0.27 11.46 -14.50
N ASP A 49 -1.53 11.28 -14.90
CA ASP A 49 -2.68 11.95 -14.28
C ASP A 49 -3.59 10.95 -13.53
N ASP A 50 -3.16 9.70 -13.38
CA ASP A 50 -3.85 8.69 -12.59
C ASP A 50 -3.51 8.83 -11.10
N LEU A 51 -4.54 9.02 -10.27
CA LEU A 51 -4.40 9.27 -8.83
C LEU A 51 -3.81 8.05 -8.12
N GLU A 52 -4.28 6.85 -8.44
CA GLU A 52 -3.77 5.60 -7.88
C GLU A 52 -2.28 5.43 -8.18
N THR A 53 -1.86 5.65 -9.43
CA THR A 53 -0.45 5.52 -9.86
C THR A 53 0.47 6.45 -9.09
N ILE A 54 0.16 7.76 -9.04
CA ILE A 54 1.01 8.73 -8.36
C ILE A 54 1.08 8.43 -6.86
N SER A 55 -0.06 8.10 -6.24
CA SER A 55 -0.13 7.77 -4.82
C SER A 55 0.66 6.51 -4.49
N LEU A 56 0.57 5.48 -5.33
CA LEU A 56 1.34 4.24 -5.21
C LEU A 56 2.84 4.49 -5.32
N MET A 57 3.28 5.24 -6.34
CA MET A 57 4.69 5.60 -6.50
C MET A 57 5.20 6.38 -5.29
N PHE A 58 4.44 7.38 -4.83
CA PHE A 58 4.80 8.18 -3.66
C PHE A 58 5.01 7.32 -2.42
N GLU A 59 4.10 6.38 -2.18
CA GLU A 59 4.22 5.44 -1.07
C GLU A 59 5.47 4.57 -1.18
N VAL A 60 5.64 3.88 -2.31
CA VAL A 60 6.76 2.94 -2.51
C VAL A 60 8.10 3.65 -2.39
N PHE A 61 8.26 4.82 -3.03
CA PHE A 61 9.51 5.56 -2.95
C PHE A 61 9.83 5.98 -1.52
N ARG A 62 8.85 6.53 -0.79
CA ARG A 62 9.09 6.98 0.59
C ARG A 62 9.33 5.83 1.56
N LEU A 63 8.64 4.71 1.38
CA LEU A 63 8.87 3.50 2.18
C LEU A 63 10.31 3.00 2.05
N TYR A 64 10.91 3.11 0.85
CA TYR A 64 12.30 2.72 0.58
C TYR A 64 13.30 3.89 0.74
N GLY A 65 12.91 4.97 1.42
CA GLY A 65 13.82 6.07 1.78
C GLY A 65 14.07 7.11 0.67
N HIS A 66 13.40 6.99 -0.48
CA HIS A 66 13.44 8.01 -1.52
C HIS A 66 12.39 9.09 -1.26
N LYS A 67 12.85 10.32 -1.00
CA LYS A 67 11.96 11.47 -0.73
C LYS A 67 11.32 12.00 -2.02
N MET A 68 10.31 11.28 -2.55
CA MET A 68 9.44 11.80 -3.61
C MET A 68 8.70 13.06 -3.13
N SER A 69 8.74 14.14 -3.92
CA SER A 69 8.10 15.42 -3.55
C SER A 69 6.58 15.29 -3.50
N CYS A 70 5.95 15.92 -2.51
CA CYS A 70 4.50 16.02 -2.41
C CYS A 70 3.89 16.93 -3.49
N ASP A 71 4.70 17.75 -4.17
CA ASP A 71 4.27 18.56 -5.33
C ASP A 71 3.71 17.70 -6.47
N ALA A 72 4.04 16.40 -6.49
CA ALA A 72 3.42 15.45 -7.40
C ALA A 72 1.88 15.45 -7.32
N PHE A 73 1.32 15.82 -6.16
CA PHE A 73 -0.13 15.87 -5.94
C PHE A 73 -0.79 17.19 -6.36
N GLU A 74 -0.03 18.25 -6.67
CA GLU A 74 -0.60 19.53 -7.14
C GLU A 74 -1.45 19.38 -8.40
N ARG A 75 -1.13 18.39 -9.25
CA ARG A 75 -1.92 18.05 -10.45
C ARG A 75 -3.37 17.65 -10.14
N PHE A 76 -3.63 17.19 -8.93
CA PHE A 76 -4.95 16.77 -8.47
C PHE A 76 -5.73 17.89 -7.77
N LYS A 77 -5.13 19.09 -7.65
CA LYS A 77 -5.76 20.26 -7.05
C LYS A 77 -6.43 21.15 -8.11
N GLY A 78 -7.55 21.76 -7.73
CA GLY A 78 -8.30 22.71 -8.54
C GLY A 78 -7.74 24.12 -8.44
N GLU A 79 -8.34 25.05 -9.18
CA GLU A 79 -7.96 26.48 -9.15
C GLU A 79 -8.17 27.13 -7.78
N ASP A 80 -9.07 26.56 -6.96
CA ASP A 80 -9.31 26.98 -5.58
C ASP A 80 -8.24 26.49 -4.60
N GLY A 81 -7.24 25.75 -5.09
CA GLY A 81 -6.16 25.20 -4.28
C GLY A 81 -6.61 24.06 -3.38
N ARG A 82 -7.72 23.37 -3.68
CA ARG A 82 -8.17 22.15 -2.98
C ARG A 82 -8.15 20.93 -3.90
N PHE A 83 -8.12 19.72 -3.34
CA PHE A 83 -8.31 18.50 -4.13
C PHE A 83 -9.63 18.53 -4.92
N LYS A 84 -9.57 18.19 -6.22
CA LYS A 84 -10.73 18.24 -7.12
C LYS A 84 -11.82 17.27 -6.64
N GLU A 85 -13.06 17.75 -6.56
CA GLU A 85 -14.20 16.93 -6.10
C GLU A 85 -14.48 15.73 -7.01
N ASN A 86 -14.14 15.82 -8.30
CA ASN A 86 -14.33 14.73 -9.25
C ASN A 86 -13.45 13.50 -8.97
N LEU A 87 -12.40 13.63 -8.14
CA LEU A 87 -11.57 12.50 -7.68
C LEU A 87 -12.36 11.54 -6.80
N ALA A 88 -13.47 11.97 -6.20
CA ALA A 88 -14.32 11.10 -5.40
C ALA A 88 -14.90 9.92 -6.22
N GLY A 89 -14.95 10.02 -7.55
CA GLY A 89 -15.34 8.91 -8.42
C GLY A 89 -14.30 7.77 -8.47
N ASP A 90 -13.02 8.07 -8.20
CA ASP A 90 -11.92 7.10 -8.20
C ASP A 90 -11.68 6.56 -6.79
N VAL A 91 -12.50 5.61 -6.38
CA VAL A 91 -12.43 5.03 -5.02
C VAL A 91 -11.08 4.36 -4.74
N ARG A 92 -10.43 3.76 -5.76
CA ARG A 92 -9.13 3.11 -5.60
C ARG A 92 -8.02 4.15 -5.46
N GLY A 93 -8.01 5.17 -6.31
CA GLY A 93 -7.09 6.30 -6.17
C GLY A 93 -7.23 7.00 -4.82
N MET A 94 -8.46 7.17 -4.32
CA MET A 94 -8.73 7.75 -3.01
C MET A 94 -8.18 6.91 -1.86
N LEU A 95 -8.38 5.58 -1.90
CA LEU A 95 -7.82 4.67 -0.91
C LEU A 95 -6.29 4.65 -0.95
N GLN A 96 -5.71 4.66 -2.15
CA GLN A 96 -4.26 4.66 -2.32
C GLN A 96 -3.65 6.01 -1.89
N LEU A 97 -4.29 7.13 -2.16
CA LEU A 97 -3.89 8.46 -1.65
C LEU A 97 -3.97 8.51 -0.12
N TYR A 98 -5.01 7.91 0.48
CA TYR A 98 -5.12 7.80 1.94
C TYR A 98 -3.95 7.03 2.56
N HIS A 99 -3.50 5.95 1.92
CA HIS A 99 -2.31 5.21 2.36
C HIS A 99 -1.03 6.04 2.15
N ALA A 100 -0.85 6.62 0.97
CA ALA A 100 0.32 7.41 0.62
C ALA A 100 0.49 8.62 1.56
N ALA A 101 -0.61 9.28 1.94
CA ALA A 101 -0.59 10.43 2.82
C ALA A 101 -0.06 10.14 4.23
N GLN A 102 0.00 8.87 4.63
CA GLN A 102 0.58 8.47 5.90
C GLN A 102 2.13 8.51 5.90
N PHE A 103 2.74 8.66 4.73
CA PHE A 103 4.18 8.86 4.54
C PHE A 103 4.55 10.35 4.41
N GLY A 104 3.62 11.25 4.73
CA GLY A 104 3.86 12.69 4.83
C GLY A 104 4.73 13.08 6.02
N THR A 105 5.30 14.27 5.93
CA THR A 105 5.96 14.94 7.06
C THR A 105 5.09 16.10 7.55
N PRO A 106 5.23 16.54 8.82
CA PRO A 106 4.41 17.65 9.36
C PRO A 106 4.59 19.00 8.63
N SER A 107 5.58 19.14 7.77
CA SER A 107 5.80 20.34 6.95
C SER A 107 5.13 20.30 5.59
N GLU A 108 4.41 19.23 5.26
CA GLU A 108 3.81 19.02 3.93
C GLU A 108 2.29 19.18 4.00
N ASP A 109 1.83 20.43 4.00
CA ASP A 109 0.41 20.80 4.13
C ASP A 109 -0.51 20.08 3.13
N ILE A 110 -0.04 19.88 1.89
CA ILE A 110 -0.79 19.14 0.85
C ILE A 110 -1.07 17.69 1.26
N ILE A 111 -0.19 17.06 2.05
CA ILE A 111 -0.37 15.69 2.51
C ILE A 111 -1.37 15.64 3.67
N GLU A 112 -1.35 16.62 4.57
CA GLU A 112 -2.36 16.76 5.62
C GLU A 112 -3.75 16.98 5.02
N GLU A 113 -3.84 17.86 4.01
CA GLU A 113 -5.07 18.09 3.25
C GLU A 113 -5.54 16.80 2.55
N ALA A 114 -4.64 16.07 1.89
CA ALA A 114 -4.95 14.81 1.22
C ALA A 114 -5.51 13.77 2.20
N LEU A 115 -4.93 13.68 3.40
CA LEU A 115 -5.39 12.76 4.45
C LEU A 115 -6.80 13.10 4.93
N SER A 116 -7.10 14.39 5.12
CA SER A 116 -8.43 14.87 5.52
C SER A 116 -9.46 14.62 4.42
N PHE A 117 -9.14 15.02 3.18
CA PHE A 117 -9.99 14.83 2.01
C PHE A 117 -10.34 13.37 1.79
N THR A 118 -9.32 12.50 1.76
CA THR A 118 -9.52 11.06 1.50
C THR A 118 -10.28 10.36 2.62
N ARG A 119 -9.98 10.68 3.89
CA ARG A 119 -10.71 10.13 5.04
C ARG A 119 -12.21 10.42 4.94
N ASN A 120 -12.59 11.67 4.69
CA ASN A 120 -14.00 12.06 4.61
C ASN A 120 -14.75 11.30 3.51
N GLN A 121 -14.14 11.16 2.34
CA GLN A 121 -14.74 10.45 1.21
C GLN A 121 -14.83 8.94 1.46
N LEU A 122 -13.78 8.33 2.01
CA LEU A 122 -13.75 6.90 2.35
C LEU A 122 -14.77 6.55 3.45
N GLU A 123 -14.96 7.43 4.43
CA GLU A 123 -16.02 7.26 5.46
C GLU A 123 -17.42 7.28 4.83
N CYS A 124 -17.66 8.14 3.84
CA CYS A 124 -18.91 8.10 3.08
C CYS A 124 -19.11 6.76 2.35
N PHE A 125 -18.08 6.21 1.70
CA PHE A 125 -18.17 4.90 1.04
C PHE A 125 -18.37 3.74 2.02
N ALA A 126 -17.79 3.83 3.22
CA ALA A 126 -17.90 2.78 4.23
C ALA A 126 -19.31 2.64 4.84
N VAL A 127 -20.12 3.71 4.83
CA VAL A 127 -21.45 3.76 5.47
C VAL A 127 -22.60 3.54 4.48
N GLN A 128 -22.39 3.81 3.19
CA GLN A 128 -23.45 3.66 2.19
C GLN A 128 -23.82 2.18 1.95
N GLU A 129 -24.95 1.75 2.54
CA GLU A 129 -25.52 0.40 2.34
C GLU A 129 -25.92 0.11 0.89
N THR A 130 -26.08 1.16 0.07
CA THR A 130 -26.44 1.10 -1.36
C THR A 130 -25.24 1.28 -2.30
N SER A 131 -24.00 1.18 -1.82
CA SER A 131 -22.83 1.37 -2.67
C SER A 131 -22.80 0.32 -3.78
N THR A 132 -22.59 0.76 -5.02
CA THR A 132 -22.33 -0.13 -6.18
C THR A 132 -20.96 -0.82 -6.11
N LEU A 133 -20.20 -0.57 -5.03
CA LEU A 133 -18.86 -1.10 -4.85
C LEU A 133 -18.88 -2.58 -4.47
N PRO A 134 -17.88 -3.37 -4.92
CA PRO A 134 -17.74 -4.75 -4.51
C PRO A 134 -17.61 -4.90 -2.98
N PRO A 135 -18.25 -5.90 -2.35
CA PRO A 135 -18.21 -6.08 -0.89
C PRO A 135 -16.80 -6.22 -0.29
N HIS A 136 -15.87 -6.84 -1.01
CA HIS A 136 -14.49 -6.99 -0.57
C HIS A 136 -13.75 -5.64 -0.54
N LEU A 137 -14.02 -4.75 -1.48
CA LEU A 137 -13.47 -3.39 -1.49
C LEU A 137 -14.00 -2.55 -0.33
N ILE A 138 -15.30 -2.63 -0.02
CA ILE A 138 -15.88 -1.93 1.14
C ILE A 138 -15.22 -2.41 2.45
N THR A 139 -15.02 -3.72 2.57
CA THR A 139 -14.33 -4.32 3.72
C THR A 139 -12.89 -3.80 3.83
N HIS A 140 -12.18 -3.72 2.71
CA HIS A 140 -10.81 -3.19 2.67
C HIS A 140 -10.74 -1.71 3.06
N ILE A 141 -11.67 -0.88 2.59
CA ILE A 141 -11.80 0.53 3.00
C ILE A 141 -12.03 0.66 4.51
N ARG A 142 -12.96 -0.14 5.07
CA ARG A 142 -13.24 -0.14 6.52
C ARG A 142 -12.01 -0.54 7.33
N ASN A 143 -11.26 -1.54 6.86
CA ASN A 143 -10.02 -1.98 7.51
C ASN A 143 -8.96 -0.87 7.50
N ALA A 144 -8.77 -0.20 6.35
CA ALA A 144 -7.83 0.91 6.21
C ALA A 144 -8.17 2.09 7.14
N LEU A 145 -9.45 2.46 7.24
CA LEU A 145 -9.92 3.53 8.13
C LEU A 145 -9.79 3.18 9.62
N TYR A 146 -10.03 1.91 9.97
CA TYR A 146 -9.90 1.44 11.35
C TYR A 146 -8.43 1.38 11.79
N ARG A 147 -7.56 0.86 10.92
CA ARG A 147 -6.13 0.72 11.19
C ARG A 147 -5.32 0.92 9.92
N SER A 148 -4.68 2.08 9.85
CA SER A 148 -3.70 2.44 8.83
C SER A 148 -2.62 1.36 8.64
N ARG A 149 -2.25 1.10 7.37
CA ARG A 149 -1.22 0.12 7.00
C ARG A 149 0.13 0.42 7.65
N CYS A 150 0.56 1.70 7.67
CA CYS A 150 1.87 2.06 8.23
C CYS A 150 1.94 2.00 9.77
N HIS A 151 0.79 1.92 10.46
CA HIS A 151 0.71 1.75 11.92
C HIS A 151 0.36 0.31 12.33
N ASN A 152 0.31 -0.62 11.38
CA ASN A 152 0.00 -2.02 11.63
C ASN A 152 1.29 -2.87 11.65
N MET A 153 1.24 -4.02 12.33
CA MET A 153 2.30 -5.01 12.18
C MET A 153 2.26 -5.53 10.73
N GLU A 154 3.41 -5.59 10.06
CA GLU A 154 3.50 -5.98 8.65
C GLU A 154 2.75 -7.27 8.34
N ILE A 155 2.86 -8.28 9.22
CA ILE A 155 2.15 -9.56 9.01
C ILE A 155 0.62 -9.44 9.10
N LEU A 156 0.10 -8.51 9.92
CA LEU A 156 -1.34 -8.27 10.02
C LEU A 156 -1.85 -7.52 8.79
N ALA A 157 -1.08 -6.54 8.31
CA ALA A 157 -1.37 -5.84 7.06
C ALA A 157 -1.36 -6.81 5.87
N ALA A 158 -0.31 -7.63 5.75
CA ALA A 158 -0.20 -8.64 4.69
C ALA A 158 -1.36 -9.65 4.72
N ARG A 159 -1.78 -10.11 5.91
CA ARG A 159 -2.91 -11.04 6.03
C ARG A 159 -4.22 -10.44 5.51
N GLU A 160 -4.48 -9.20 5.88
CA GLU A 160 -5.67 -8.46 5.45
C GLU A 160 -5.65 -8.28 3.93
N TYR A 161 -4.52 -7.82 3.38
CA TYR A 161 -4.36 -7.59 1.96
C TYR A 161 -4.43 -8.89 1.14
N VAL A 162 -3.86 -10.00 1.61
CA VAL A 162 -4.00 -11.32 0.95
C VAL A 162 -5.47 -11.72 0.85
N SER A 163 -6.28 -11.43 1.88
CA SER A 163 -7.72 -11.73 1.84
C SER A 163 -8.48 -10.81 0.88
N PHE A 164 -8.09 -9.53 0.81
CA PHE A 164 -8.62 -8.59 -0.19
C PHE A 164 -8.26 -9.02 -1.62
N TYR A 165 -6.98 -9.30 -1.88
CA TYR A 165 -6.45 -9.65 -3.20
C TYR A 165 -7.01 -10.96 -3.77
N ASP A 166 -7.35 -11.94 -2.91
CA ASP A 166 -8.01 -13.20 -3.30
C ASP A 166 -9.37 -12.98 -4.00
N HIS A 167 -10.03 -11.85 -3.71
CA HIS A 167 -11.33 -11.50 -4.27
C HIS A 167 -11.24 -10.49 -5.43
N GLU A 168 -10.04 -10.04 -5.76
CA GLU A 168 -9.82 -9.10 -6.86
C GLU A 168 -9.92 -9.80 -8.20
N GLU A 169 -10.65 -9.19 -9.14
CA GLU A 169 -10.72 -9.69 -10.51
C GLU A 169 -9.37 -9.51 -11.20
N GLY A 170 -8.86 -10.57 -11.84
CA GLY A 170 -7.58 -10.54 -12.56
C GLY A 170 -6.34 -10.57 -11.66
N HIS A 171 -6.47 -10.96 -10.39
CA HIS A 171 -5.32 -11.16 -9.52
C HIS A 171 -4.34 -12.22 -10.07
N ASP A 172 -3.05 -12.03 -9.79
CA ASP A 172 -2.02 -12.98 -10.16
C ASP A 172 -2.04 -14.18 -9.20
N GLU A 173 -2.46 -15.34 -9.71
CA GLU A 173 -2.57 -16.58 -8.94
C GLU A 173 -1.23 -17.04 -8.36
N LEU A 174 -0.11 -16.78 -9.06
CA LEU A 174 1.22 -17.19 -8.60
C LEU A 174 1.65 -16.36 -7.40
N LEU A 175 1.50 -15.03 -7.48
CA LEU A 175 1.81 -14.11 -6.38
C LEU A 175 0.91 -14.38 -5.17
N LEU A 176 -0.39 -14.57 -5.39
CA LEU A 176 -1.32 -14.89 -4.32
C LEU A 176 -0.99 -16.22 -3.63
N ARG A 177 -0.67 -17.26 -4.41
CA ARG A 177 -0.24 -18.55 -3.87
C ARG A 177 1.06 -18.41 -3.09
N PHE A 178 2.02 -17.64 -3.60
CA PHE A 178 3.28 -17.40 -2.92
C PHE A 178 3.08 -16.66 -1.59
N ALA A 179 2.24 -15.63 -1.57
CA ALA A 179 1.88 -14.90 -0.35
C ALA A 179 1.21 -15.80 0.71
N LYS A 180 0.25 -16.65 0.30
CA LYS A 180 -0.40 -17.63 1.18
C LYS A 180 0.61 -18.63 1.77
N LEU A 181 1.58 -19.09 0.98
CA LEU A 181 2.65 -19.98 1.45
C LEU A 181 3.60 -19.27 2.42
N SER A 182 4.06 -18.07 2.08
CA SER A 182 4.92 -17.25 2.93
C SER A 182 4.28 -16.98 4.30
N PHE A 183 3.01 -16.55 4.31
CA PHE A 183 2.26 -16.32 5.55
C PHE A 183 2.16 -17.58 6.42
N ASN A 184 1.85 -18.72 5.81
CA ASN A 184 1.77 -19.99 6.53
C ASN A 184 3.13 -20.42 7.11
N TYR A 185 4.22 -20.18 6.37
CA TYR A 185 5.57 -20.44 6.85
C TYR A 185 5.91 -19.58 8.09
N CYS A 186 5.71 -18.26 8.02
CA CYS A 186 5.91 -17.36 9.16
C CYS A 186 5.05 -17.75 10.36
N ARG A 187 3.78 -18.11 10.14
CA ARG A 187 2.88 -18.58 11.20
C ARG A 187 3.40 -19.83 11.89
N LEU A 188 3.97 -20.78 11.15
CA LEU A 188 4.56 -22.00 11.72
C LEU A 188 5.77 -21.68 12.61
N LEU A 189 6.65 -20.78 12.16
CA LEU A 189 7.79 -20.31 12.95
C LEU A 189 7.34 -19.66 14.27
N TYR A 190 6.38 -18.73 14.21
CA TYR A 190 5.86 -18.08 15.42
C TYR A 190 5.23 -19.06 16.41
N ILE A 191 4.48 -20.05 15.92
CA ILE A 191 3.92 -21.11 16.78
C ILE A 191 5.04 -21.91 17.46
N GLN A 192 6.12 -22.22 16.74
CA GLN A 192 7.28 -22.95 17.28
C GLN A 192 8.05 -22.12 18.32
N GLU A 193 8.23 -20.83 18.07
CA GLU A 193 8.86 -19.90 19.01
C GLU A 193 8.04 -19.76 20.29
N ILE A 194 6.73 -19.56 20.18
CA ILE A 194 5.82 -19.49 21.34
C ILE A 194 5.87 -20.82 22.13
N LYS A 195 5.86 -21.97 21.46
CA LYS A 195 6.01 -23.28 22.13
C LYS A 195 7.34 -23.40 22.87
N THR A 196 8.40 -22.82 22.34
CA THR A 196 9.73 -22.83 22.97
C THR A 196 9.76 -21.91 24.19
N LEU A 197 9.20 -20.70 24.09
CA LEU A 197 9.11 -19.72 25.17
C LEU A 197 8.19 -20.17 26.32
N THR A 198 7.14 -20.93 26.00
CA THR A 198 6.17 -21.44 27.00
C THR A 198 6.62 -22.74 27.67
N LYS A 199 7.67 -23.41 27.17
CA LYS A 199 8.30 -24.51 27.91
C LYS A 199 8.97 -23.94 29.15
N LYS A 200 8.51 -24.35 30.34
CA LYS A 200 9.18 -24.00 31.61
C LYS A 200 10.68 -24.33 31.51
N PRO A 201 11.59 -23.41 31.84
CA PRO A 201 12.98 -23.78 32.03
C PRO A 201 13.03 -24.76 33.21
N ASN A 202 13.56 -25.96 32.99
CA ASN A 202 13.78 -26.96 34.04
C ASN A 202 14.83 -26.51 35.09
N HIS A 203 15.30 -25.26 35.03
CA HIS A 203 16.38 -24.70 35.82
C HIS A 203 16.06 -23.27 36.28
N CYS A 204 14.97 -23.08 37.01
CA CYS A 204 14.93 -21.99 38.00
C CYS A 204 15.22 -22.63 39.37
N PRO A 205 16.42 -22.45 39.95
CA PRO A 205 16.67 -22.84 41.33
C PRO A 205 15.79 -21.97 42.23
N THR A 206 14.99 -22.62 43.07
CA THR A 206 14.28 -22.00 44.20
C THR A 206 15.25 -21.54 45.27
#